data_AF-A0A4R3T9G2-F1
#
_entry.id   AF-A0A4R3T9G2-F1
#
_cell.length_a   1.000
_cell.length_b   1.000
_cell.length_c   1.000
_cell.angle_alpha   90.00
_cell.angle_beta   90.00
_cell.angle_gamma   90.00
#
_symmetry.space_group_name_H-M   'P 1'
#
loop_
_entity.id
_entity.type
_entity.pdbx_description
1 polymer ?
#
loop_
_entity_poly.entity_id
_entity_poly.type
_entity_poly.pdbx_seq_one_letter_code
_entity_poly.pdbx_strand_id
1 'polypeptide(L)' 'MVTVYVYILDTLVDWELGHVISELKSGRFFKKDAQRIALKTVSCSNDVDHFLRTT' A
#
# COMPACT_ATOMS: atom_id res chain seq x y z
N MET A 1 9.04 6.68 11.48
CA MET A 1 7.98 6.62 10.45
C MET A 1 8.15 5.28 9.78
N VAL A 2 7.11 4.44 9.74
CA VAL A 2 7.22 3.09 9.17
C VAL A 2 6.79 3.15 7.72
N THR A 3 7.64 2.70 6.80
CA THR A 3 7.31 2.60 5.39
C THR A 3 7.10 1.15 5.04
N VAL A 4 5.91 0.80 4.58
CA VAL A 4 5.55 -0.56 4.15
C VAL A 4 5.59 -0.58 2.63
N TYR A 5 6.39 -1.48 2.08
CA TYR A 5 6.49 -1.69 0.64
C TYR A 5 5.66 -2.91 0.26
N VAL A 6 4.67 -2.70 -0.60
CA VAL A 6 3.85 -3.77 -1.17
C VAL A 6 4.35 -4.03 -2.58
N TYR A 7 4.90 -5.22 -2.80
CA TYR A 7 5.37 -5.63 -4.11
C TYR A 7 4.22 -6.27 -4.89
N ILE A 8 3.80 -5.60 -5.97
CA ILE A 8 2.77 -6.12 -6.87
C ILE A 8 3.46 -6.87 -8.00
N LEU A 9 3.13 -8.15 -8.10
CA LEU A 9 3.52 -9.04 -9.19
C LEU A 9 2.31 -9.28 -10.09
N ASP A 10 2.53 -9.56 -11.37
CA ASP A 10 1.44 -9.76 -12.35
C ASP A 10 0.52 -10.95 -12.01
N THR A 11 0.98 -11.88 -11.17
CA THR A 11 0.21 -13.03 -10.69
C THR A 11 -0.51 -12.78 -9.36
N LEU A 12 -0.31 -11.61 -8.75
CA LEU A 12 -0.89 -11.27 -7.46
C LEU A 12 -2.34 -10.85 -7.64
N VAL A 13 -3.23 -11.43 -6.83
CA VAL A 13 -4.66 -11.17 -6.97
C VAL A 13 -5.11 -10.00 -6.10
N ASP A 14 -5.81 -9.03 -6.70
CA ASP A 14 -6.21 -7.77 -6.07
C ASP A 14 -7.03 -7.95 -4.77
N TRP A 15 -7.82 -9.02 -4.67
CA TRP A 15 -8.70 -9.25 -3.52
C TRP A 15 -7.97 -9.65 -2.23
N GLU A 16 -6.79 -10.28 -2.32
CA GLU A 16 -6.05 -10.73 -1.13
C GLU A 16 -5.48 -9.54 -0.36
N LEU A 17 -4.99 -8.55 -1.10
CA LEU A 17 -4.44 -7.32 -0.54
C LEU A 17 -5.49 -6.24 -0.31
N GLY A 18 -6.64 -6.29 -0.99
CA GLY A 18 -7.69 -5.29 -0.86
C GLY A 18 -8.09 -5.02 0.59
N HIS A 19 -8.28 -6.08 1.38
CA HIS A 19 -8.59 -5.97 2.80
C HIS A 19 -7.43 -5.34 3.59
N VAL A 20 -6.21 -5.84 3.44
CA VAL A 20 -5.03 -5.35 4.17
C VAL A 20 -4.73 -3.88 3.86
N ILE A 21 -4.80 -3.50 2.58
CA ILE A 21 -4.58 -2.11 2.13
C ILE A 21 -5.69 -1.20 2.68
N SER A 22 -6.95 -1.65 2.69
CA SER A 22 -8.06 -0.85 3.22
C SER A 22 -7.91 -0.55 4.71
N GLU A 23 -7.45 -1.52 5.51
CA GLU A 23 -7.23 -1.35 6.94
C GLU A 23 -6.04 -0.44 7.23
N LEU A 24 -4.95 -0.62 6.51
CA LEU A 24 -3.75 0.22 6.62
C LEU A 24 -4.02 1.66 6.17
N LYS A 25 -4.77 1.85 5.07
CA LYS A 25 -5.13 3.19 4.56
C LYS A 25 -6.16 3.88 5.45
N SER A 26 -7.10 3.13 6.02
CA SER A 26 -8.10 3.68 6.92
C SER A 26 -7.52 4.09 8.27
N GLY A 27 -6.46 3.43 8.73
CA GLY A 27 -5.83 3.78 10.02
C GLY A 27 -6.71 3.53 11.24
N ARG A 28 -7.89 2.89 11.07
CA ARG A 28 -8.97 2.84 12.07
C ARG A 28 -8.62 2.06 13.33
N PHE A 29 -7.81 1.00 13.19
CA PHE A 29 -7.42 0.13 14.30
C PHE A 29 -6.01 0.42 14.85
N PHE A 30 -5.46 1.58 14.52
CA PHE A 30 -4.15 1.98 15.02
C PHE A 30 -4.24 2.38 16.49
N LYS A 31 -3.23 1.98 17.27
CA LYS A 31 -3.11 2.46 18.66
C LYS A 31 -2.99 3.99 18.65
N LYS A 32 -3.48 4.67 19.70
CA LYS A 32 -3.51 6.14 19.78
C LYS A 32 -2.14 6.81 19.61
N ASP A 33 -1.06 6.12 19.99
CA ASP A 33 0.34 6.57 19.82
C ASP A 33 1.07 5.81 18.71
N ALA A 34 0.35 5.11 17.82
CA ALA A 34 0.97 4.37 16.74
C ALA A 34 1.60 5.32 15.73
N GLN A 35 2.79 4.93 15.28
CA GLN A 35 3.53 5.70 14.30
C GLN A 35 2.81 5.69 12.95
N ARG A 36 2.79 6.84 12.26
CA ARG A 36 2.20 6.96 10.93
C ARG A 36 2.89 5.99 9.96
N ILE A 37 2.09 5.16 9.29
CA ILE A 37 2.55 4.23 8.26
C ILE A 37 2.39 4.89 6.89
N ALA A 38 3.45 4.83 6.09
CA ALA A 38 3.41 5.17 4.68
C ALA A 38 3.39 3.88 3.85
N LEU A 39 2.31 3.65 3.11
CA LEU A 39 2.21 2.52 2.20
C LEU A 39 2.78 2.94 0.83
N LYS A 40 3.75 2.19 0.31
CA LYS A 40 4.31 2.37 -1.03
C LYS A 40 4.14 1.10 -1.84
N THR A 41 3.40 1.21 -2.92
CA THR A 41 3.20 0.12 -3.86
C THR A 41 4.32 0.16 -4.89
N VAL A 42 5.00 -0.96 -5.11
CA VAL A 42 6.11 -1.09 -6.06
C VAL A 42 5.78 -2.26 -6.98
N SER A 43 5.85 -2.04 -8.29
CA SER A 43 5.71 -3.10 -9.29
C SER A 43 6.97 -3.17 -10.14
N CYS A 44 7.23 -4.33 -10.74
CA CYS A 44 8.33 -4.53 -11.67
C CYS A 44 7.89 -4.21 -13.11
N SER A 45 7.28 -3.04 -13.32
CA SER A 45 7.00 -2.56 -14.67
C SER A 45 8.12 -1.60 -15.08
N ASN A 46 8.63 -1.75 -16.32
CA ASN A 46 9.52 -0.74 -16.92
C ASN A 46 8.81 0.61 -17.15
N ASP A 47 7.48 0.65 -16.99
CA ASP A 47 6.67 1.87 -17.01
C ASP A 47 6.48 2.41 -15.59
N VAL A 48 7.39 3.29 -15.20
CA VAL A 48 7.49 3.86 -13.85
C VAL A 48 6.46 4.98 -13.59
N ASP A 49 5.51 5.25 -14.48
CA ASP A 49 4.81 6.55 -14.46
C ASP A 49 3.34 6.57 -14.00
N HIS A 50 2.64 5.43 -13.85
CA HIS A 50 1.16 5.53 -13.91
C HIS A 50 0.33 5.38 -12.62
N PHE A 51 0.89 5.18 -11.42
CA PHE A 51 0.04 4.85 -10.26
C PHE A 51 0.20 5.66 -8.97
N LEU A 52 0.94 6.77 -8.97
CA LEU A 52 1.04 7.66 -7.79
C LEU A 52 0.58 9.10 -8.05
N ARG A 53 -0.35 9.30 -8.99
CA ARG A 53 -0.90 10.62 -9.29
C ARG A 53 -2.43 10.65 -9.30
N THR A 54 -3.03 10.37 -8.16
CA THR A 54 -4.36 10.93 -7.85
C THR A 54 -4.44 11.28 -6.37
N THR A 55 -4.48 12.60 -6.19
CA THR A 55 -4.96 13.42 -5.08
C THR A 55 -5.92 12.75 -4.10
#